data_AF-A0A3M9ZIH9-F1
#
_entry.id   AF-A0A3M9ZIH9-F1
#
_cell.length_a   1.000
_cell.length_b   1.000
_cell.length_c   1.000
_cell.angle_alpha   90.00
_cell.angle_beta   90.00
_cell.angle_gamma   90.00
#
_symmetry.space_group_name_H-M   'P 1'
#
loop_
_entity.id
_entity.type
_entity.pdbx_description
1 polymer ?
#
loop_
_entity_poly.entity_id
_entity_poly.type
_entity_poly.pdbx_seq_one_letter_code
_entity_poly.pdbx_strand_id
1 'polypeptide(L)'
;MRPMARKTGQGPPEIELEIADFGPISRGKVVLRPLTVFVGPNGSGKSYASVLAHSVVSSCADIARVARSGDWAGVLLDSGEFYRLSSRVARLAASANGGAAVPPGLSASIHECTIGRLFEGSLVSRMGHNFGSPLGALVRAGARSSRIRIRGPVRADVTITRTGRATVRTGHGGVKYSIRGSSVTVASTARGAPRGKAGARNGRNGSRPYAKTPAAGHGSDALLWLAAEIAGHAISGKACGASRYVPAARSGIMCAYGTLAPGVLAGRGASRAAGTTSDLVDSLAGAGATPRNGGSVGAGGIIHGVFGGRLDTARRGAGAMSYAHGGASVPMHMSSSGIVDTAPIELAAEAMVPGDTLVVEEPEAHLHPKSQVALAGRIAGLVRRGMRVILSTHSPFLLEQLGIFVQLGALSPPKRRGMDYGKDGYVGIGEVAAYAFAGSAGKGHTISAIDASADFGIPQDEFVRVAEDMSKDENRLHFARGDEHERAHACNP
;
A
#
# COMPACT_ATOMS: atom_id res chain seq x y z
N MET A 1 17.44 3.23 21.24
CA MET A 1 16.04 2.73 21.27
C MET A 1 16.04 1.20 21.33
N ARG A 2 15.41 0.60 22.35
CA ARG A 2 15.27 -0.87 22.50
C ARG A 2 14.34 -1.42 21.39
N PRO A 3 14.70 -2.50 20.68
CA PRO A 3 13.83 -3.07 19.65
C PRO A 3 12.71 -3.90 20.29
N MET A 4 11.45 -3.59 19.98
CA MET A 4 10.34 -4.50 20.23
C MET A 4 10.25 -5.46 19.05
N ALA A 5 10.44 -6.77 19.29
CA ALA A 5 9.93 -7.78 18.36
C ALA A 5 8.44 -7.48 18.15
N ARG A 6 8.03 -7.32 16.89
CA ARG A 6 6.64 -7.02 16.53
C ARG A 6 5.75 -8.09 17.16
N LYS A 7 4.90 -7.70 18.12
CA LYS A 7 3.90 -8.64 18.67
C LYS A 7 2.98 -9.07 17.52
N THR A 8 2.64 -10.35 17.46
CA THR A 8 1.60 -10.87 16.56
C THR A 8 0.38 -9.95 16.65
N GLY A 9 0.02 -9.32 15.53
CA GLY A 9 -1.06 -8.33 15.52
C GLY A 9 -0.65 -6.86 15.70
N GLN A 10 0.61 -6.44 15.55
CA GLN A 10 0.98 -5.05 15.20
C GLN A 10 1.22 -4.93 13.68
N GLY A 11 1.12 -3.76 13.04
CA GLY A 11 1.31 -3.55 11.58
C GLY A 11 0.03 -3.59 10.73
N PRO A 12 0.08 -3.16 9.47
CA PRO A 12 -1.11 -2.70 8.71
C PRO A 12 -2.12 -3.82 8.41
N PRO A 13 -3.40 -3.47 8.22
CA PRO A 13 -4.48 -4.45 7.98
C PRO A 13 -4.32 -5.12 6.63
N GLU A 14 -4.47 -6.45 6.52
CA GLU A 14 -4.47 -7.11 5.21
C GLU A 14 -5.61 -6.57 4.32
N ILE A 15 -5.29 -6.37 3.04
CA ILE A 15 -6.26 -5.95 2.03
C ILE A 15 -6.15 -6.91 0.87
N GLU A 16 -7.25 -7.53 0.51
CA GLU A 16 -7.37 -8.40 -0.64
C GLU A 16 -8.01 -7.64 -1.81
N LEU A 17 -7.40 -7.77 -2.97
CA LEU A 17 -7.82 -7.20 -4.24
C LEU A 17 -8.05 -8.34 -5.22
N GLU A 18 -9.29 -8.59 -5.63
CA GLU A 18 -9.59 -9.41 -6.80
C GLU A 18 -9.80 -8.47 -7.99
N ILE A 19 -9.00 -8.63 -9.03
CA ILE A 19 -8.91 -7.73 -10.18
C ILE A 19 -9.36 -8.50 -11.43
N ALA A 20 -10.21 -7.89 -12.26
CA ALA A 20 -10.61 -8.41 -13.55
C ALA A 20 -10.70 -7.30 -14.61
N ASP A 21 -10.16 -7.59 -15.79
CA ASP A 21 -10.18 -6.73 -16.98
C ASP A 21 -9.73 -5.27 -16.72
N PHE A 22 -8.63 -5.10 -15.99
CA PHE A 22 -8.08 -3.81 -15.56
C PHE A 22 -6.68 -3.58 -16.16
N GLY A 23 -6.56 -2.62 -17.08
CA GLY A 23 -5.33 -2.35 -17.82
C GLY A 23 -4.87 -3.61 -18.58
N PRO A 24 -3.59 -4.01 -18.50
CA PRO A 24 -3.11 -5.27 -19.05
C PRO A 24 -3.60 -6.53 -18.31
N ILE A 25 -4.18 -6.37 -17.12
CA ILE A 25 -4.55 -7.50 -16.25
C ILE A 25 -5.90 -8.06 -16.69
N SER A 26 -5.92 -9.33 -17.06
CA SER A 26 -7.13 -10.09 -17.38
C SER A 26 -7.87 -10.52 -16.11
N ARG A 27 -7.17 -11.17 -15.17
CA ARG A 27 -7.71 -11.59 -13.88
C ARG A 27 -6.59 -11.85 -12.87
N GLY A 28 -6.90 -11.72 -11.59
CA GLY A 28 -5.94 -12.04 -10.54
C GLY A 28 -6.46 -11.72 -9.15
N LYS A 29 -5.81 -12.31 -8.15
CA LYS A 29 -6.06 -11.99 -6.74
C LYS A 29 -4.75 -11.68 -6.05
N VAL A 30 -4.73 -10.56 -5.33
CA VAL A 30 -3.57 -10.06 -4.58
C VAL A 30 -3.98 -9.80 -3.14
N VAL A 31 -3.13 -10.17 -2.18
CA VAL A 31 -3.29 -9.87 -0.76
C VAL A 31 -2.12 -9.00 -0.32
N LEU A 32 -2.43 -7.78 0.10
CA LEU A 32 -1.48 -6.77 0.54
C LEU A 32 -1.02 -7.05 1.97
N ARG A 33 0.02 -7.86 2.08
CA ARG A 33 0.74 -8.16 3.32
C ARG A 33 1.78 -7.09 3.64
N PRO A 34 2.37 -7.09 4.87
CA PRO A 34 3.43 -6.15 5.23
C PRO A 34 4.58 -6.06 4.22
N LEU A 35 4.97 -7.16 3.58
CA LEU A 35 5.81 -7.16 2.39
C LEU A 35 5.03 -7.80 1.24
N THR A 36 4.75 -7.03 0.19
CA THR A 36 4.12 -7.52 -1.03
C THR A 36 5.03 -7.30 -2.22
N VAL A 37 5.28 -8.33 -3.02
CA VAL A 37 6.23 -8.28 -4.13
C VAL A 37 5.53 -8.68 -5.44
N PHE A 38 5.67 -7.87 -6.47
CA PHE A 38 5.16 -8.13 -7.83
C PHE A 38 6.33 -8.40 -8.78
N VAL A 39 6.27 -9.55 -9.46
CA VAL A 39 7.31 -10.03 -10.38
C VAL A 39 6.67 -10.34 -11.74
N GLY A 40 7.44 -10.20 -12.82
CA GLY A 40 7.04 -10.58 -14.17
C GLY A 40 7.38 -9.51 -15.21
N PRO A 41 7.16 -9.73 -16.52
CA PRO A 41 7.76 -8.93 -17.60
C PRO A 41 7.25 -7.49 -17.67
N ASN A 42 7.94 -6.65 -18.45
CA ASN A 42 7.49 -5.27 -18.70
C ASN A 42 6.13 -5.27 -19.42
N GLY A 43 5.27 -4.30 -19.07
CA GLY A 43 3.91 -4.23 -19.61
C GLY A 43 2.92 -5.27 -19.06
N SER A 44 3.33 -6.15 -18.15
CA SER A 44 2.46 -7.22 -17.63
C SER A 44 1.33 -6.75 -16.69
N GLY A 45 1.35 -5.47 -16.29
CA GLY A 45 0.35 -4.88 -15.39
C GLY A 45 0.81 -4.71 -13.94
N LYS A 46 2.09 -4.95 -13.61
CA LYS A 46 2.64 -4.71 -12.26
C LYS A 46 2.38 -3.29 -11.77
N SER A 47 2.69 -2.28 -12.61
CA SER A 47 2.41 -0.88 -12.30
C SER A 47 0.92 -0.62 -12.08
N TYR A 48 0.03 -1.22 -12.89
CA TYR A 48 -1.41 -1.10 -12.69
C TYR A 48 -1.83 -1.65 -11.32
N ALA A 49 -1.29 -2.79 -10.91
CA ALA A 49 -1.55 -3.37 -9.59
C ALA A 49 -0.98 -2.51 -8.45
N SER A 50 0.24 -1.98 -8.59
CA SER A 50 0.89 -1.09 -7.63
C SER A 50 0.10 0.21 -7.43
N VAL A 51 -0.27 0.89 -8.52
CA VAL A 51 -1.05 2.13 -8.48
C VAL A 51 -2.46 1.88 -7.94
N LEU A 52 -3.10 0.78 -8.31
CA LEU A 52 -4.41 0.39 -7.75
C LEU A 52 -4.30 0.14 -6.24
N ALA A 53 -3.31 -0.62 -5.80
CA ALA A 53 -3.07 -0.87 -4.39
C ALA A 53 -2.83 0.43 -3.61
N HIS A 54 -2.04 1.35 -4.19
CA HIS A 54 -1.82 2.67 -3.63
C HIS A 54 -3.13 3.47 -3.49
N SER A 55 -3.94 3.53 -4.55
CA SER A 55 -5.25 4.20 -4.54
C SER A 55 -6.18 3.64 -3.46
N VAL A 56 -6.30 2.31 -3.36
CA VAL A 56 -7.16 1.65 -2.37
C VAL A 56 -6.67 1.88 -0.94
N VAL A 57 -5.37 1.75 -0.68
CA VAL A 57 -4.80 1.98 0.65
C VAL A 57 -5.01 3.44 1.06
N SER A 58 -4.77 4.39 0.15
CA SER A 58 -4.97 5.82 0.39
C SER A 58 -6.44 6.15 0.68
N SER A 59 -7.40 5.55 -0.03
CA SER A 59 -8.83 5.73 0.25
C SER A 59 -9.25 5.17 1.60
N CYS A 60 -8.73 4.00 1.99
CA CYS A 60 -8.94 3.47 3.33
C CYS A 60 -8.34 4.39 4.41
N ALA A 61 -7.20 5.03 4.13
CA ALA A 61 -6.56 5.96 5.05
C ALA A 61 -7.35 7.26 5.22
N ASP A 62 -7.99 7.76 4.16
CA ASP A 62 -8.89 8.92 4.24
C ASP A 62 -10.08 8.68 5.15
N ILE A 63 -10.73 7.51 4.99
CA ILE A 63 -11.84 7.12 5.85
C ILE A 63 -11.39 7.02 7.30
N ALA A 64 -10.22 6.40 7.55
CA ALA A 64 -9.67 6.35 8.89
C ALA A 64 -9.34 7.74 9.46
N ARG A 65 -8.99 8.72 8.62
CA ARG A 65 -8.76 10.12 9.02
C ARG A 65 -10.06 10.79 9.44
N VAL A 66 -11.11 10.70 8.62
CA VAL A 66 -12.44 11.24 8.92
C VAL A 66 -13.02 10.58 10.17
N ALA A 67 -12.87 9.27 10.31
CA ALA A 67 -13.31 8.56 11.50
C ALA A 67 -12.59 9.03 12.78
N ARG A 68 -11.32 9.44 12.70
CA ARG A 68 -10.58 10.00 13.84
C ARG A 68 -10.96 11.45 14.14
N SER A 69 -11.27 12.25 13.13
CA SER A 69 -11.72 13.62 13.36
C SER A 69 -13.10 13.65 14.01
N GLY A 70 -13.94 12.64 13.72
CA GLY A 70 -15.31 12.57 14.21
C GLY A 70 -16.28 13.44 13.41
N ASP A 71 -15.84 13.97 12.26
CA ASP A 71 -16.63 14.85 11.42
C ASP A 71 -17.65 14.09 10.56
N TRP A 72 -18.56 13.37 11.23
CA TRP A 72 -19.65 12.67 10.58
C TRP A 72 -20.79 13.61 10.18
N ALA A 73 -20.86 14.79 10.81
CA ALA A 73 -21.85 15.81 10.49
C ALA A 73 -21.62 16.37 9.08
N GLY A 74 -20.38 16.78 8.75
CA GLY A 74 -20.04 17.23 7.40
C GLY A 74 -20.34 16.17 6.35
N VAL A 75 -19.88 14.93 6.57
CA VAL A 75 -20.12 13.80 5.65
C VAL A 75 -21.61 13.55 5.41
N LEU A 76 -22.42 13.55 6.47
CA LEU A 76 -23.86 13.33 6.32
C LEU A 76 -24.58 14.53 5.71
N LEU A 77 -24.14 15.75 5.96
CA LEU A 77 -24.70 16.95 5.32
C LEU A 77 -24.42 16.94 3.82
N ASP A 78 -23.20 16.61 3.41
CA ASP A 78 -22.80 16.47 2.00
C ASP A 78 -23.60 15.38 1.27
N SER A 79 -24.10 14.39 2.01
CA SER A 79 -24.97 13.36 1.44
C SER A 79 -26.38 13.89 1.07
N GLY A 80 -26.81 15.04 1.60
CA GLY A 80 -28.18 15.55 1.48
C GLY A 80 -29.23 14.76 2.27
N GLU A 81 -28.83 13.69 2.95
CA GLU A 81 -29.72 12.76 3.66
C GLU A 81 -29.82 13.04 5.16
N PHE A 82 -29.04 13.99 5.67
CA PHE A 82 -28.91 14.30 7.09
C PHE A 82 -30.26 14.49 7.78
N TYR A 83 -31.11 15.39 7.27
CA TYR A 83 -32.41 15.70 7.90
C TYR A 83 -33.38 14.52 7.85
N ARG A 84 -33.39 13.75 6.74
CA ARG A 84 -34.25 12.57 6.58
C ARG A 84 -33.83 11.46 7.54
N LEU A 85 -32.53 11.17 7.62
CA LEU A 85 -31.97 10.17 8.53
C LEU A 85 -32.16 10.59 10.00
N SER A 86 -31.92 11.87 10.32
CA SER A 86 -32.11 12.41 11.68
C SER A 86 -33.54 12.23 12.15
N SER A 87 -34.52 12.53 11.29
CA SER A 87 -35.93 12.35 11.60
C SER A 87 -36.30 10.88 11.86
N ARG A 88 -35.73 9.95 11.08
CA ARG A 88 -35.96 8.50 11.27
C ARG A 88 -35.35 7.99 12.57
N VAL A 89 -34.12 8.41 12.88
CA VAL A 89 -33.44 8.04 14.12
C VAL A 89 -34.14 8.64 15.33
N ALA A 90 -34.58 9.91 15.26
CA ALA A 90 -35.31 10.58 16.33
C ALA A 90 -36.64 9.85 16.65
N ARG A 91 -37.41 9.44 15.64
CA ARG A 91 -38.63 8.65 15.83
C ARG A 91 -38.36 7.30 16.49
N LEU A 92 -37.27 6.63 16.09
CA LEU A 92 -36.86 5.35 16.68
C LEU A 92 -36.42 5.53 18.14
N ALA A 93 -35.70 6.61 18.45
CA ALA A 93 -35.28 6.91 19.81
C ALA A 93 -36.48 7.27 20.71
N ALA A 94 -37.46 7.99 20.19
CA ALA A 94 -38.68 8.37 20.91
C ALA A 94 -39.59 7.17 21.22
N SER A 95 -39.61 6.14 20.37
CA SER A 95 -40.39 4.91 20.60
C SER A 95 -39.68 3.88 21.50
N ALA A 96 -38.43 4.13 21.90
CA ALA A 96 -37.60 3.20 22.64
C ALA A 96 -37.80 3.29 24.16
N ASN A 97 -38.95 2.86 24.69
CA ASN A 97 -39.16 2.68 26.14
C ASN A 97 -38.31 1.50 26.67
N GLY A 98 -37.00 1.72 26.84
CA GLY A 98 -36.04 0.73 27.35
C GLY A 98 -34.99 0.24 26.32
N GLY A 99 -35.13 0.63 25.05
CA GLY A 99 -34.20 0.31 23.96
C GLY A 99 -34.91 -0.21 22.72
N ALA A 100 -34.53 0.26 21.53
CA ALA A 100 -35.11 -0.16 20.25
C ALA A 100 -34.02 -0.68 19.30
N ALA A 101 -34.31 -1.78 18.59
CA ALA A 101 -33.42 -2.30 17.56
C ALA A 101 -33.44 -1.38 16.33
N VAL A 102 -32.26 -1.03 15.82
CA VAL A 102 -32.12 -0.27 14.57
C VAL A 102 -32.50 -1.18 13.41
N PRO A 103 -33.48 -0.79 12.57
CA PRO A 103 -33.84 -1.57 11.40
C PRO A 103 -32.63 -1.73 10.46
N PRO A 104 -32.39 -2.92 9.88
CA PRO A 104 -31.25 -3.14 8.99
C PRO A 104 -31.19 -2.17 7.80
N GLY A 105 -32.36 -1.78 7.27
CA GLY A 105 -32.43 -0.77 6.20
C GLY A 105 -31.98 0.63 6.65
N LEU A 106 -32.19 0.99 7.92
CA LEU A 106 -31.72 2.27 8.47
C LEU A 106 -30.20 2.25 8.68
N SER A 107 -29.65 1.18 9.27
CA SER A 107 -28.19 1.06 9.45
C SER A 107 -27.46 0.99 8.10
N ALA A 108 -28.02 0.28 7.12
CA ALA A 108 -27.48 0.26 5.75
C ALA A 108 -27.54 1.65 5.08
N SER A 109 -28.64 2.40 5.25
CA SER A 109 -28.74 3.76 4.71
C SER A 109 -27.69 4.70 5.33
N ILE A 110 -27.47 4.61 6.63
CA ILE A 110 -26.46 5.41 7.34
C ILE A 110 -25.06 5.01 6.90
N HIS A 111 -24.78 3.70 6.77
CA HIS A 111 -23.50 3.21 6.26
C HIS A 111 -23.21 3.73 4.85
N GLU A 112 -24.20 3.69 3.96
CA GLU A 112 -24.07 4.18 2.60
C GLU A 112 -23.79 5.69 2.55
N CYS A 113 -24.51 6.48 3.34
CA CYS A 113 -24.32 7.94 3.41
C CYS A 113 -23.03 8.37 4.12
N THR A 114 -22.38 7.46 4.86
CA THR A 114 -21.12 7.72 5.55
C THR A 114 -19.96 7.06 4.83
N ILE A 115 -19.69 5.78 5.09
CA ILE A 115 -18.58 5.03 4.54
C ILE A 115 -18.73 4.82 3.03
N GLY A 116 -19.94 4.55 2.55
CA GLY A 116 -20.21 4.25 1.14
C GLY A 116 -19.76 5.37 0.21
N ARG A 117 -20.44 6.52 0.30
CA ARG A 117 -20.16 7.69 -0.52
C ARG A 117 -18.77 8.28 -0.30
N LEU A 118 -18.27 8.28 0.95
CA LEU A 118 -16.92 8.75 1.26
C LEU A 118 -15.85 7.88 0.59
N PHE A 119 -16.00 6.55 0.67
CA PHE A 119 -15.07 5.64 0.01
C PHE A 119 -15.16 5.74 -1.51
N GLU A 120 -16.37 5.80 -2.05
CA GLU A 120 -16.60 5.94 -3.49
C GLU A 120 -15.92 7.20 -4.03
N GLY A 121 -16.22 8.36 -3.43
CA GLY A 121 -15.64 9.64 -3.83
C GLY A 121 -14.11 9.64 -3.72
N SER A 122 -13.57 9.15 -2.60
CA SER A 122 -12.12 9.05 -2.42
C SER A 122 -11.47 8.10 -3.43
N LEU A 123 -12.02 6.91 -3.63
CA LEU A 123 -11.43 5.89 -4.52
C LEU A 123 -11.46 6.32 -5.98
N VAL A 124 -12.61 6.81 -6.46
CA VAL A 124 -12.76 7.28 -7.85
C VAL A 124 -11.84 8.46 -8.12
N SER A 125 -11.80 9.44 -7.21
CA SER A 125 -10.91 10.60 -7.31
C SER A 125 -9.44 10.19 -7.31
N ARG A 126 -9.02 9.33 -6.37
CA ARG A 126 -7.64 8.85 -6.28
C ARG A 126 -7.22 7.99 -7.46
N MET A 127 -8.10 7.13 -7.98
CA MET A 127 -7.78 6.37 -9.18
C MET A 127 -7.60 7.31 -10.39
N GLY A 128 -8.50 8.27 -10.59
CA GLY A 128 -8.38 9.22 -11.70
C GLY A 128 -7.11 10.06 -11.61
N HIS A 129 -6.79 10.55 -10.40
CA HIS A 129 -5.56 11.28 -10.11
C HIS A 129 -4.32 10.40 -10.31
N ASN A 130 -4.19 9.29 -9.60
CA ASN A 130 -2.97 8.48 -9.56
C ASN A 130 -2.61 7.87 -10.92
N PHE A 131 -3.60 7.48 -11.72
CA PHE A 131 -3.36 6.98 -13.07
C PHE A 131 -3.18 8.10 -14.11
N GLY A 132 -3.51 9.35 -13.77
CA GLY A 132 -3.43 10.49 -14.69
C GLY A 132 -4.29 10.33 -15.95
N SER A 133 -5.38 9.56 -15.86
CA SER A 133 -6.15 9.13 -17.01
C SER A 133 -7.63 8.91 -16.66
N PRO A 134 -8.56 9.14 -17.60
CA PRO A 134 -9.96 8.77 -17.40
C PRO A 134 -10.10 7.29 -17.03
N LEU A 135 -10.97 6.97 -16.07
CA LEU A 135 -11.11 5.59 -15.58
C LEU A 135 -11.50 4.59 -16.67
N GLY A 136 -12.20 5.03 -17.71
CA GLY A 136 -12.58 4.18 -18.84
C GLY A 136 -11.37 3.63 -19.62
N ALA A 137 -10.25 4.36 -19.64
CA ALA A 137 -8.99 3.91 -20.24
C ALA A 137 -8.30 2.81 -19.42
N LEU A 138 -8.69 2.63 -18.17
CA LEU A 138 -8.22 1.53 -17.31
C LEU A 138 -8.97 0.23 -17.57
N VAL A 139 -10.02 0.21 -18.40
CA VAL A 139 -10.69 -1.02 -18.81
C VAL A 139 -9.85 -1.72 -19.87
N ARG A 140 -9.56 -3.01 -19.68
CA ARG A 140 -8.74 -3.80 -20.60
C ARG A 140 -9.25 -3.69 -22.05
N ALA A 141 -8.31 -3.68 -23.01
CA ALA A 141 -8.65 -3.74 -24.42
C ALA A 141 -9.54 -4.96 -24.72
N GLY A 142 -10.61 -4.75 -25.48
CA GLY A 142 -11.62 -5.79 -25.78
C GLY A 142 -12.67 -6.03 -24.69
N ALA A 143 -12.48 -5.54 -23.46
CA ALA A 143 -13.48 -5.66 -22.39
C ALA A 143 -14.48 -4.48 -22.39
N ARG A 144 -15.72 -4.75 -21.96
CA ARG A 144 -16.78 -3.73 -21.79
C ARG A 144 -16.67 -2.99 -20.44
N SER A 145 -16.16 -3.68 -19.43
CA SER A 145 -16.02 -3.18 -18.06
C SER A 145 -14.88 -3.86 -17.33
N SER A 146 -14.29 -3.16 -16.37
CA SER A 146 -13.40 -3.73 -15.35
C SER A 146 -14.18 -3.98 -14.06
N ARG A 147 -13.77 -5.00 -13.31
CA ARG A 147 -14.29 -5.30 -11.97
C ARG A 147 -13.15 -5.41 -10.96
N ILE A 148 -13.29 -4.73 -9.82
CA ILE A 148 -12.33 -4.80 -8.71
C ILE A 148 -13.11 -5.09 -7.44
N ARG A 149 -12.79 -6.18 -6.74
CA ARG A 149 -13.36 -6.49 -5.42
C ARG A 149 -12.31 -6.27 -4.35
N ILE A 150 -12.67 -5.47 -3.35
CA ILE A 150 -11.83 -5.08 -2.24
C ILE A 150 -12.39 -5.76 -0.98
N ARG A 151 -11.52 -6.47 -0.27
CA ARG A 151 -11.81 -6.98 1.08
C ARG A 151 -10.71 -6.49 2.02
N GLY A 152 -11.07 -6.09 3.23
CA GLY A 152 -10.13 -5.51 4.19
C GLY A 152 -10.85 -4.55 5.14
N PRO A 153 -10.23 -3.42 5.51
CA PRO A 153 -10.87 -2.39 6.34
C PRO A 153 -12.18 -1.88 5.75
N VAL A 154 -12.27 -1.76 4.42
CA VAL A 154 -13.51 -1.47 3.70
C VAL A 154 -13.76 -2.59 2.71
N ARG A 155 -14.99 -3.10 2.67
CA ARG A 155 -15.42 -4.09 1.68
C ARG A 155 -16.15 -3.36 0.56
N ALA A 156 -15.72 -3.55 -0.68
CA ALA A 156 -16.36 -2.92 -1.82
C ALA A 156 -16.27 -3.75 -3.09
N ASP A 157 -17.31 -3.68 -3.92
CA ASP A 157 -17.31 -4.15 -5.31
C ASP A 157 -17.34 -2.91 -6.22
N VAL A 158 -16.32 -2.77 -7.05
CA VAL A 158 -16.13 -1.66 -7.97
C VAL A 158 -16.33 -2.15 -9.39
N THR A 159 -17.13 -1.43 -10.18
CA THR A 159 -17.26 -1.65 -11.62
C THR A 159 -16.97 -0.36 -12.37
N ILE A 160 -16.09 -0.44 -13.36
CA ILE A 160 -15.71 0.69 -14.23
C ILE A 160 -16.08 0.32 -15.66
N THR A 161 -16.84 1.17 -16.35
CA THR A 161 -17.20 0.97 -17.77
C THR A 161 -16.24 1.71 -18.70
N ARG A 162 -16.18 1.32 -19.99
CA ARG A 162 -15.37 2.05 -21.00
C ARG A 162 -15.74 3.53 -21.14
N THR A 163 -16.97 3.89 -20.81
CA THR A 163 -17.43 5.30 -20.80
C THR A 163 -16.85 6.11 -19.64
N GLY A 164 -16.08 5.49 -18.74
CA GLY A 164 -15.51 6.13 -17.57
C GLY A 164 -16.43 6.17 -16.34
N ARG A 165 -17.64 5.60 -16.43
CA ARG A 165 -18.53 5.50 -15.28
C ARG A 165 -17.99 4.46 -14.30
N ALA A 166 -17.65 4.91 -13.09
CA ALA A 166 -17.34 4.05 -11.97
C ALA A 166 -18.55 3.94 -11.04
N THR A 167 -18.75 2.75 -10.50
CA THR A 167 -19.75 2.49 -9.44
C THR A 167 -19.08 1.71 -8.34
N VAL A 168 -19.21 2.17 -7.10
CA VAL A 168 -18.62 1.53 -5.93
C VAL A 168 -19.73 1.10 -4.99
N ARG A 169 -19.86 -0.20 -4.74
CA ARG A 169 -20.85 -0.72 -3.78
C ARG A 169 -20.14 -1.21 -2.55
N THR A 170 -20.35 -0.53 -1.42
CA THR A 170 -19.73 -0.92 -0.15
C THR A 170 -20.58 -1.95 0.60
N GLY A 171 -19.91 -2.90 1.24
CA GLY A 171 -20.58 -3.94 2.02
C GLY A 171 -20.84 -3.50 3.46
N HIS A 172 -22.11 -3.44 3.87
CA HIS A 172 -22.49 -3.29 5.28
C HIS A 172 -22.52 -4.67 5.95
N GLY A 173 -21.64 -4.91 6.92
CA GLY A 173 -21.67 -6.16 7.71
C GLY A 173 -23.00 -6.32 8.45
N GLY A 174 -23.47 -7.56 8.66
CA GLY A 174 -24.74 -7.88 9.34
C GLY A 174 -24.77 -7.58 10.84
N VAL A 175 -24.07 -6.52 11.27
CA VAL A 175 -24.02 -6.04 12.65
C VAL A 175 -25.39 -5.46 13.02
N LYS A 176 -25.89 -5.85 14.19
CA LYS A 176 -27.15 -5.33 14.71
C LYS A 176 -26.86 -4.21 15.70
N TYR A 177 -27.59 -3.11 15.58
CA TYR A 177 -27.48 -1.95 16.44
C TYR A 177 -28.77 -1.78 17.22
N SER A 178 -28.70 -1.28 18.44
CA SER A 178 -29.85 -0.90 19.25
C SER A 178 -29.59 0.46 19.91
N ILE A 179 -30.61 1.30 19.98
CA ILE A 179 -30.54 2.64 20.57
C ILE A 179 -31.33 2.63 21.88
N ARG A 180 -30.75 3.17 22.95
CA ARG A 180 -31.41 3.39 24.23
C ARG A 180 -31.18 4.84 24.66
N GLY A 181 -32.18 5.69 24.50
CA GLY A 181 -32.01 7.14 24.67
C GLY A 181 -30.99 7.70 23.66
N SER A 182 -29.97 8.42 24.14
CA SER A 182 -28.85 8.91 23.33
C SER A 182 -27.68 7.92 23.19
N SER A 183 -27.79 6.72 23.78
CA SER A 183 -26.73 5.71 23.76
C SER A 183 -27.00 4.64 22.69
N VAL A 184 -25.95 4.24 21.96
CA VAL A 184 -26.00 3.13 20.99
C VAL A 184 -25.31 1.91 21.59
N THR A 185 -25.99 0.77 21.54
CA THR A 185 -25.48 -0.54 21.91
C THR A 185 -25.34 -1.39 20.66
N VAL A 186 -24.24 -2.13 20.55
CA VAL A 186 -23.95 -2.94 19.36
C VAL A 186 -23.93 -4.40 19.74
N ALA A 187 -24.70 -5.22 19.02
CA ALA A 187 -24.67 -6.66 19.11
C ALA A 187 -24.05 -7.23 17.82
N SER A 188 -22.83 -7.74 17.91
CA SER A 188 -22.21 -8.46 16.79
C SER A 188 -22.52 -9.95 16.88
N THR A 189 -23.00 -10.52 15.77
CA THR A 189 -23.12 -11.97 15.62
C THR A 189 -22.01 -12.43 14.67
N ALA A 190 -20.81 -12.64 15.20
CA ALA A 190 -19.73 -13.27 14.43
C ALA A 190 -19.78 -14.79 14.63
N ARG A 191 -20.10 -15.57 13.59
CA ARG A 191 -19.71 -17.00 13.56
C ARG A 191 -18.19 -17.05 13.42
N GLY A 192 -17.49 -17.63 14.41
CA GLY A 192 -16.08 -18.02 14.27
C GLY A 192 -15.02 -17.26 15.08
N ALA A 193 -15.36 -16.52 16.14
CA ALA A 193 -14.36 -16.07 17.11
C ALA A 193 -14.12 -17.17 18.19
N PRO A 194 -12.87 -17.43 18.65
CA PRO A 194 -12.64 -18.42 19.70
C PRO A 194 -13.44 -18.03 20.95
N ARG A 195 -14.17 -18.99 21.52
CA ARG A 195 -14.96 -18.84 22.74
C ARG A 195 -14.05 -18.51 23.94
N GLY A 196 -13.71 -17.23 24.10
CA GLY A 196 -13.28 -16.66 25.37
C GLY A 196 -14.52 -16.24 26.15
N LYS A 197 -14.67 -16.75 27.38
CA LYS A 197 -15.82 -16.59 28.28
C LYS A 197 -16.49 -15.20 28.17
N ALA A 198 -17.73 -15.21 27.70
CA ALA A 198 -18.65 -14.08 27.76
C ALA A 198 -19.00 -13.78 29.23
N GLY A 199 -18.16 -12.99 29.88
CA GLY A 199 -18.51 -12.31 31.12
C GLY A 199 -18.97 -10.90 30.77
N ALA A 200 -20.23 -10.60 31.09
CA ALA A 200 -20.75 -9.24 31.12
C ALA A 200 -19.85 -8.37 32.00
N ARG A 201 -18.95 -7.61 31.38
CA ARG A 201 -18.27 -6.49 32.01
C ARG A 201 -18.65 -5.25 31.24
N ASN A 202 -19.39 -4.38 31.92
CA ASN A 202 -19.51 -2.95 31.62
C ASN A 202 -18.10 -2.38 31.42
N GLY A 203 -17.64 -2.35 30.18
CA GLY A 203 -16.30 -1.92 29.80
C GLY A 203 -16.30 -0.46 29.42
N ARG A 204 -16.31 0.43 30.43
CA ARG A 204 -15.86 1.82 30.31
C ARG A 204 -14.35 1.95 30.03
N ASN A 205 -13.65 0.85 29.73
CA ASN A 205 -12.21 0.84 29.50
C ASN A 205 -11.86 0.01 28.26
N GLY A 206 -11.54 0.74 27.20
CA GLY A 206 -11.28 0.24 25.86
C GLY A 206 -11.54 1.41 24.91
N SER A 207 -10.67 2.42 24.97
CA SER A 207 -10.73 3.60 24.11
C SER A 207 -10.81 3.16 22.64
N ARG A 208 -12.02 3.14 22.08
CA ARG A 208 -12.23 2.98 20.65
C ARG A 208 -11.63 4.23 19.99
N PRO A 209 -10.61 4.11 19.11
CA PRO A 209 -9.83 5.27 18.66
C PRO A 209 -10.59 6.30 17.81
N TYR A 210 -11.88 6.08 17.54
CA TYR A 210 -12.68 6.80 16.54
C TYR A 210 -13.96 7.43 17.11
N ALA A 211 -14.17 7.37 18.43
CA ALA A 211 -15.35 7.97 19.07
C ALA A 211 -14.93 9.25 19.82
N LYS A 212 -14.91 10.40 19.12
CA LYS A 212 -15.05 11.69 19.81
C LYS A 212 -16.55 11.92 20.04
N THR A 213 -16.92 12.07 21.30
CA THR A 213 -18.30 12.27 21.77
C THR A 213 -18.83 13.66 21.36
N PRO A 214 -19.91 13.76 20.57
CA PRO A 214 -20.62 15.03 20.40
C PRO A 214 -21.36 15.41 21.70
N ALA A 215 -21.42 16.70 22.02
CA ALA A 215 -22.15 17.23 23.18
C ALA A 215 -23.67 17.12 22.97
N ALA A 216 -24.41 16.81 24.03
CA ALA A 216 -25.83 16.41 23.97
C ALA A 216 -26.82 17.57 23.74
N GLY A 217 -27.75 17.37 22.79
CA GLY A 217 -28.90 18.19 22.42
C GLY A 217 -29.47 17.83 21.03
N HIS A 218 -30.68 17.24 20.99
CA HIS A 218 -31.54 16.98 19.80
C HIS A 218 -31.23 15.72 18.94
N GLY A 219 -32.24 15.23 18.21
CA GLY A 219 -32.21 13.95 17.47
C GLY A 219 -31.11 13.79 16.42
N SER A 220 -30.43 14.88 16.05
CA SER A 220 -29.18 14.90 15.28
C SER A 220 -28.05 14.15 16.00
N ASP A 221 -27.97 14.21 17.31
CA ASP A 221 -26.86 13.59 18.07
C ASP A 221 -26.93 12.07 18.07
N ALA A 222 -28.13 11.52 18.16
CA ALA A 222 -28.34 10.08 18.06
C ALA A 222 -27.95 9.55 16.67
N LEU A 223 -28.19 10.33 15.61
CA LEU A 223 -27.72 10.00 14.27
C LEU A 223 -26.20 10.04 14.19
N LEU A 224 -25.56 11.09 14.69
CA LEU A 224 -24.09 11.23 14.67
C LEU A 224 -23.41 10.12 15.47
N TRP A 225 -23.96 9.77 16.63
CA TRP A 225 -23.51 8.62 17.42
C TRP A 225 -23.64 7.30 16.67
N LEU A 226 -24.81 7.06 16.07
CA LEU A 226 -25.05 5.84 15.31
C LEU A 226 -24.17 5.77 14.06
N ALA A 227 -23.93 6.90 13.40
CA ALA A 227 -23.01 7.01 12.27
C ALA A 227 -21.57 6.69 12.68
N ALA A 228 -21.10 7.27 13.78
CA ALA A 228 -19.76 6.98 14.32
C ALA A 228 -19.59 5.50 14.68
N GLU A 229 -20.61 4.89 15.29
CA GLU A 229 -20.60 3.46 15.64
C GLU A 229 -20.62 2.57 14.40
N ILE A 230 -21.50 2.84 13.43
CA ILE A 230 -21.57 2.10 12.17
C ILE A 230 -20.25 2.21 11.41
N ALA A 231 -19.69 3.41 11.32
CA ALA A 231 -18.41 3.65 10.67
C ALA A 231 -17.25 2.95 11.38
N GLY A 232 -17.19 3.04 12.71
CA GLY A 232 -16.16 2.37 13.51
C GLY A 232 -16.22 0.84 13.39
N HIS A 233 -17.42 0.28 13.19
CA HIS A 233 -17.60 -1.14 12.93
C HIS A 233 -17.32 -1.54 11.48
N ALA A 234 -17.60 -0.65 10.52
CA ALA A 234 -17.31 -0.86 9.11
C ALA A 234 -15.80 -0.89 8.86
N ILE A 235 -15.03 -0.01 9.50
CA ILE A 235 -13.57 0.01 9.48
C ILE A 235 -13.07 -1.14 10.37
N SER A 236 -13.09 -2.35 9.84
CA SER A 236 -12.71 -3.54 10.61
C SER A 236 -11.22 -3.48 11.03
N GLY A 237 -10.95 -3.49 12.34
CA GLY A 237 -9.61 -3.70 12.88
C GLY A 237 -8.69 -2.47 12.85
N LYS A 238 -7.48 -2.65 12.31
CA LYS A 238 -6.43 -1.63 12.30
C LYS A 238 -6.64 -0.68 11.12
N ALA A 239 -6.59 0.63 11.34
CA ALA A 239 -6.66 1.58 10.23
C ALA A 239 -5.43 1.51 9.32
N CYS A 240 -5.67 1.79 8.04
CA CYS A 240 -4.60 2.13 7.10
C CYS A 240 -3.94 3.45 7.52
N GLY A 241 -2.60 3.47 7.53
CA GLY A 241 -1.81 4.68 7.59
C GLY A 241 -1.72 5.36 6.22
N ALA A 242 -0.90 6.41 6.14
CA ALA A 242 -0.65 7.09 4.87
C ALA A 242 0.03 6.15 3.87
N SER A 243 -0.31 6.29 2.58
CA SER A 243 0.35 5.59 1.49
C SER A 243 1.23 6.57 0.72
N ARG A 244 2.43 6.15 0.34
CA ARG A 244 3.37 6.95 -0.47
C ARG A 244 3.81 6.12 -1.67
N TYR A 245 3.89 6.75 -2.84
CA TYR A 245 4.23 6.07 -4.09
C TYR A 245 5.54 6.61 -4.65
N VAL A 246 6.43 5.70 -5.05
CA VAL A 246 7.70 6.01 -5.70
C VAL A 246 7.73 5.28 -7.06
N PRO A 247 7.53 6.00 -8.18
CA PRO A 247 7.50 5.39 -9.51
C PRO A 247 8.89 4.93 -10.00
N ALA A 248 8.92 4.17 -11.09
CA ALA A 248 10.16 3.75 -11.72
C ALA A 248 10.99 4.95 -12.24
N ALA A 249 10.34 5.96 -12.83
CA ALA A 249 10.97 7.16 -13.41
C ALA A 249 11.44 8.21 -12.38
N ARG A 250 11.84 7.78 -11.18
CA ARG A 250 12.13 8.66 -10.03
C ARG A 250 13.42 9.46 -10.12
N SER A 251 14.46 8.99 -10.82
CA SER A 251 15.73 9.72 -10.98
C SER A 251 15.55 11.05 -11.68
N GLY A 252 14.80 11.08 -12.78
CA GLY A 252 14.52 12.31 -13.52
C GLY A 252 13.79 13.35 -12.65
N ILE A 253 12.82 12.90 -11.85
CA ILE A 253 12.09 13.75 -10.91
C ILE A 253 13.03 14.31 -9.84
N MET A 254 13.92 13.48 -9.31
CA MET A 254 14.87 13.88 -8.28
C MET A 254 15.88 14.92 -8.80
N CYS A 255 16.40 14.74 -10.02
CA CYS A 255 17.30 15.71 -10.65
C CYS A 255 16.61 17.02 -11.00
N ALA A 256 15.34 16.96 -11.41
CA ALA A 256 14.51 18.14 -11.70
C ALA A 256 13.92 18.79 -10.44
N TYR A 257 14.07 18.19 -9.25
CA TYR A 257 13.41 18.68 -8.03
C TYR A 257 13.72 20.15 -7.73
N GLY A 258 14.95 20.61 -7.99
CA GLY A 258 15.31 22.01 -7.76
C GLY A 258 14.53 23.02 -8.59
N THR A 259 14.07 22.64 -9.78
CA THR A 259 13.22 23.50 -10.63
C THR A 259 11.74 23.37 -10.27
N LEU A 260 11.31 22.18 -9.80
CA LEU A 260 9.92 21.89 -9.45
C LEU A 260 9.52 22.43 -8.06
N ALA A 261 10.42 22.33 -7.08
CA ALA A 261 10.12 22.56 -5.67
C ALA A 261 9.63 23.99 -5.34
N PRO A 262 10.20 25.09 -5.89
CA PRO A 262 9.73 26.43 -5.58
C PRO A 262 8.26 26.64 -6.00
N GLY A 263 7.84 26.07 -7.12
CA GLY A 263 6.46 26.14 -7.60
C GLY A 263 5.50 25.36 -6.70
N VAL A 264 5.90 24.16 -6.26
CA VAL A 264 5.11 23.32 -5.34
C VAL A 264 4.92 24.02 -3.99
N LEU A 265 6.00 24.54 -3.41
CA LEU A 265 6.00 25.19 -2.10
C LEU A 265 5.26 26.53 -2.11
N ALA A 266 5.25 27.25 -3.24
CA ALA A 266 4.45 28.45 -3.42
C ALA A 266 2.95 28.17 -3.63
N GLY A 267 2.51 26.90 -3.57
CA GLY A 267 1.13 26.49 -3.84
C GLY A 267 0.71 26.70 -5.30
N ARG A 268 1.67 26.90 -6.21
CA ARG A 268 1.47 27.31 -7.61
C ARG A 268 1.86 26.25 -8.65
N GLY A 269 2.45 25.10 -8.27
CA GLY A 269 3.27 24.33 -9.24
C GLY A 269 3.29 22.79 -9.24
N ALA A 270 2.52 22.06 -8.41
CA ALA A 270 2.34 20.60 -8.60
C ALA A 270 0.91 20.09 -8.34
N SER A 271 0.09 20.83 -7.58
CA SER A 271 -1.30 20.48 -7.28
C SER A 271 -2.27 20.47 -8.49
N ARG A 272 -1.77 20.65 -9.72
CA ARG A 272 -2.53 20.53 -10.97
C ARG A 272 -2.10 19.38 -11.88
N ALA A 273 -0.97 18.73 -11.60
CA ALA A 273 -0.55 17.57 -12.36
C ALA A 273 -1.18 16.31 -11.75
N ALA A 274 -1.88 15.53 -12.56
CA ALA A 274 -2.38 14.22 -12.17
C ALA A 274 -1.26 13.18 -12.28
N GLY A 275 -1.22 12.24 -11.35
CA GLY A 275 -0.40 11.03 -11.44
C GLY A 275 0.51 10.84 -10.23
N THR A 276 1.01 9.62 -10.08
CA THR A 276 1.94 9.23 -9.00
C THR A 276 3.25 10.03 -8.99
N THR A 277 3.63 10.62 -10.12
CA THR A 277 4.76 11.56 -10.21
C THR A 277 4.49 12.83 -9.41
N SER A 278 3.27 13.36 -9.48
CA SER A 278 2.86 14.54 -8.71
C SER A 278 2.88 14.23 -7.21
N ASP A 279 2.33 13.07 -6.83
CA ASP A 279 2.38 12.59 -5.44
C ASP A 279 3.82 12.44 -4.92
N LEU A 280 4.74 11.98 -5.76
CA LEU A 280 6.15 11.94 -5.39
C LEU A 280 6.69 13.35 -5.17
N VAL A 281 6.45 14.29 -6.08
CA VAL A 281 6.93 15.67 -5.93
C VAL A 281 6.36 16.34 -4.67
N ASP A 282 5.07 16.16 -4.39
CA ASP A 282 4.43 16.67 -3.17
C ASP A 282 5.06 16.04 -1.91
N SER A 283 5.27 14.72 -1.94
CA SER A 283 5.98 14.01 -0.88
C SER A 283 7.43 14.52 -0.72
N LEU A 284 8.11 14.84 -1.83
CA LEU A 284 9.45 15.43 -1.83
C LEU A 284 9.46 16.87 -1.33
N ALA A 285 8.41 17.68 -1.55
CA ALA A 285 8.30 19.02 -0.99
C ALA A 285 8.00 19.01 0.53
N GLY A 286 7.69 17.85 1.11
CA GLY A 286 7.33 17.72 2.53
C GLY A 286 5.86 18.00 2.81
N ALA A 287 5.01 18.06 1.78
CA ALA A 287 3.58 18.18 1.95
C ALA A 287 3.05 16.96 2.73
N GLY A 288 2.43 17.19 3.89
CA GLY A 288 1.86 16.14 4.74
C GLY A 288 2.83 15.44 5.69
N ALA A 289 4.09 15.89 5.80
CA ALA A 289 4.98 15.47 6.88
C ALA A 289 4.84 16.42 8.07
N THR A 290 4.73 15.89 9.29
CA THR A 290 5.11 16.70 10.46
C THR A 290 6.62 16.94 10.36
N PRO A 291 7.11 18.19 10.43
CA PRO A 291 8.53 18.45 10.38
C PRO A 291 9.19 17.70 11.54
N ARG A 292 10.03 16.71 11.24
CA ARG A 292 11.18 16.48 12.12
C ARG A 292 12.10 17.65 11.87
N ASN A 293 12.42 18.42 12.92
CA ASN A 293 13.36 19.54 12.87
C ASN A 293 14.52 19.21 11.93
N GLY A 294 14.74 20.08 10.93
CA GLY A 294 15.63 19.89 9.79
C GLY A 294 17.01 19.38 10.18
N GLY A 295 17.14 18.06 10.22
CA GLY A 295 18.35 17.33 10.52
C GLY A 295 18.53 16.25 9.48
N SER A 296 19.78 15.97 9.12
CA SER A 296 20.10 14.93 8.15
C SER A 296 19.44 13.60 8.51
N VAL A 297 18.95 12.88 7.51
CA VAL A 297 18.51 11.49 7.69
C VAL A 297 19.73 10.71 8.21
N GLY A 298 19.68 10.34 9.49
CA GLY A 298 20.86 9.88 10.24
C GLY A 298 21.40 8.51 9.79
N ALA A 299 22.39 8.00 10.52
CA ALA A 299 23.10 6.72 10.28
C ALA A 299 22.21 5.44 10.22
N GLY A 300 20.89 5.57 10.40
CA GLY A 300 19.90 4.50 10.24
C GLY A 300 19.12 4.53 8.92
N GLY A 301 19.38 5.50 8.05
CA GLY A 301 18.69 5.69 6.76
C GLY A 301 18.97 4.59 5.73
N ILE A 302 18.22 4.62 4.62
CA ILE A 302 18.37 3.69 3.50
C ILE A 302 19.69 4.00 2.77
N ILE A 303 19.93 5.28 2.45
CA ILE A 303 21.13 5.80 1.77
C ILE A 303 22.38 5.48 2.56
N HIS A 304 22.41 5.79 3.87
CA HIS A 304 23.53 5.40 4.73
C HIS A 304 23.74 3.89 4.72
N GLY A 305 22.64 3.15 4.73
CA GLY A 305 22.67 1.71 4.74
C GLY A 305 23.15 1.01 3.47
N VAL A 306 23.04 1.69 2.33
CA VAL A 306 23.38 1.17 1.00
C VAL A 306 24.72 1.75 0.51
N PHE A 307 25.03 3.00 0.83
CA PHE A 307 26.18 3.75 0.32
C PHE A 307 27.13 4.31 1.40
N GLY A 308 26.76 4.25 2.68
CA GLY A 308 27.59 4.74 3.79
C GLY A 308 27.61 6.26 3.99
N GLY A 309 26.93 7.05 3.15
CA GLY A 309 26.76 8.51 3.31
C GLY A 309 25.41 8.91 3.89
N ARG A 310 25.00 10.16 3.68
CA ARG A 310 23.68 10.67 4.11
C ARG A 310 23.14 11.68 3.12
N LEU A 311 21.81 11.83 3.09
CA LEU A 311 21.20 12.96 2.39
C LEU A 311 21.20 14.19 3.31
N ASP A 312 21.70 15.30 2.76
CA ASP A 312 21.49 16.63 3.33
C ASP A 312 20.19 17.23 2.77
N THR A 313 19.22 17.37 3.65
CA THR A 313 17.88 17.88 3.37
C THR A 313 17.65 19.28 3.94
N ALA A 314 18.68 19.93 4.51
CA ALA A 314 18.54 21.24 5.16
C ALA A 314 17.98 22.33 4.22
N ARG A 315 18.31 22.25 2.93
CA ARG A 315 17.83 23.18 1.88
C ARG A 315 16.76 22.57 0.98
N ARG A 316 16.10 21.49 1.41
CA ARG A 316 15.04 20.80 0.67
C ARG A 316 13.88 21.72 0.31
N GLY A 317 13.54 22.66 1.20
CA GLY A 317 12.53 23.71 0.95
C GLY A 317 12.98 24.79 -0.06
N ALA A 318 14.26 24.87 -0.39
CA ALA A 318 14.78 25.74 -1.45
C ALA A 318 15.06 24.95 -2.75
N GLY A 319 14.56 23.72 -2.86
CA GLY A 319 14.81 22.85 -4.01
C GLY A 319 16.21 22.23 -4.05
N ALA A 320 17.04 22.43 -3.03
CA ALA A 320 18.42 21.95 -3.02
C ALA A 320 18.61 20.77 -2.06
N MET A 321 19.17 19.69 -2.59
CA MET A 321 19.59 18.51 -1.81
C MET A 321 20.97 18.07 -2.27
N SER A 322 21.74 17.47 -1.37
CA SER A 322 23.05 16.89 -1.68
C SER A 322 23.28 15.59 -0.92
N TYR A 323 24.18 14.76 -1.46
CA TYR A 323 24.70 13.58 -0.81
C TYR A 323 26.02 13.91 -0.12
N ALA A 324 26.12 13.62 1.17
CA ALA A 324 27.32 13.84 1.97
C ALA A 324 27.99 12.51 2.35
N HIS A 325 29.29 12.37 2.06
CA HIS A 325 30.10 11.20 2.40
C HIS A 325 31.58 11.57 2.54
N GLY A 326 32.27 11.04 3.56
CA GLY A 326 33.71 11.24 3.73
C GLY A 326 34.17 12.70 3.83
N GLY A 327 33.30 13.61 4.33
CA GLY A 327 33.58 15.05 4.40
C GLY A 327 33.25 15.82 3.11
N ALA A 328 32.97 15.16 1.99
CA ALA A 328 32.49 15.77 0.76
C ALA A 328 30.96 15.88 0.74
N SER A 329 30.43 16.90 0.05
CA SER A 329 29.00 17.09 -0.22
C SER A 329 28.81 17.33 -1.71
N VAL A 330 28.03 16.46 -2.37
CA VAL A 330 27.84 16.44 -3.82
C VAL A 330 26.37 16.72 -4.12
N PRO A 331 26.03 17.73 -4.94
CA PRO A 331 24.66 17.97 -5.37
C PRO A 331 24.02 16.72 -6.01
N MET A 332 22.71 16.56 -5.87
CA MET A 332 22.03 15.34 -6.34
C MET A 332 22.23 15.09 -7.85
N HIS A 333 22.18 16.12 -8.69
CA HIS A 333 22.40 15.98 -10.15
C HIS A 333 23.83 15.59 -10.54
N MET A 334 24.80 15.72 -9.62
CA MET A 334 26.19 15.28 -9.80
C MET A 334 26.50 13.97 -9.06
N SER A 335 25.53 13.43 -8.32
CA SER A 335 25.69 12.19 -7.56
C SER A 335 25.50 10.98 -8.47
N SER A 336 26.02 9.81 -8.06
CA SER A 336 25.82 8.57 -8.82
C SER A 336 24.33 8.23 -8.98
N SER A 337 23.96 7.63 -10.11
CA SER A 337 22.57 7.26 -10.43
C SER A 337 21.91 6.43 -9.32
N GLY A 338 22.64 5.47 -8.74
CA GLY A 338 22.13 4.66 -7.63
C GLY A 338 21.72 5.49 -6.40
N ILE A 339 22.47 6.54 -6.07
CA ILE A 339 22.13 7.46 -4.96
C ILE A 339 20.90 8.29 -5.34
N VAL A 340 20.86 8.80 -6.57
CA VAL A 340 19.74 9.61 -7.09
C VAL A 340 18.44 8.82 -7.10
N ASP A 341 18.46 7.55 -7.52
CA ASP A 341 17.26 6.69 -7.53
C ASP A 341 16.86 6.19 -6.16
N THR A 342 17.80 6.01 -5.23
CA THR A 342 17.48 5.56 -3.87
C THR A 342 16.95 6.72 -3.00
N ALA A 343 17.34 7.95 -3.28
CA ALA A 343 16.98 9.10 -2.45
C ALA A 343 15.45 9.33 -2.31
N PRO A 344 14.64 9.26 -3.38
CA PRO A 344 13.17 9.30 -3.27
C PRO A 344 12.59 8.24 -2.34
N ILE A 345 13.17 7.04 -2.33
CA ILE A 345 12.74 5.93 -1.45
C ILE A 345 13.01 6.29 0.01
N GLU A 346 14.20 6.82 0.32
CA GLU A 346 14.55 7.29 1.67
C GLU A 346 13.61 8.41 2.14
N LEU A 347 13.40 9.43 1.31
CA LEU A 347 12.59 10.59 1.67
C LEU A 347 11.12 10.22 1.87
N ALA A 348 10.59 9.29 1.07
CA ALA A 348 9.26 8.73 1.29
C ALA A 348 9.18 7.94 2.61
N ALA A 349 10.22 7.18 2.95
CA ALA A 349 10.26 6.35 4.15
C ALA A 349 10.52 7.12 5.46
N GLU A 350 11.16 8.29 5.39
CA GLU A 350 11.61 9.08 6.55
C GLU A 350 10.46 9.44 7.51
N ALA A 351 9.33 9.90 6.94
CA ALA A 351 8.16 10.37 7.68
C ALA A 351 7.15 9.24 7.97
N MET A 352 7.45 8.00 7.60
CA MET A 352 6.53 6.89 7.81
C MET A 352 6.45 6.51 9.28
N VAL A 353 5.24 6.15 9.72
CA VAL A 353 4.95 5.57 11.03
C VAL A 353 4.38 4.16 10.88
N PRO A 354 4.33 3.34 11.96
CA PRO A 354 3.70 2.02 11.88
C PRO A 354 2.28 2.10 11.32
N GLY A 355 1.95 1.26 10.34
CA GLY A 355 0.69 1.28 9.60
C GLY A 355 0.72 2.01 8.26
N ASP A 356 1.73 2.86 8.02
CA ASP A 356 1.93 3.49 6.70
C ASP A 356 2.39 2.47 5.65
N THR A 357 2.14 2.80 4.39
CA THR A 357 2.49 1.98 3.23
C THR A 357 3.45 2.74 2.32
N LEU A 358 4.54 2.10 1.93
CA LEU A 358 5.42 2.50 0.83
C LEU A 358 5.13 1.62 -0.37
N VAL A 359 4.84 2.24 -1.51
CA VAL A 359 4.75 1.55 -2.80
C VAL A 359 5.93 2.01 -3.64
N VAL A 360 6.77 1.09 -4.09
CA VAL A 360 7.98 1.41 -4.87
C VAL A 360 8.12 0.52 -6.09
N GLU A 361 8.26 1.12 -7.25
CA GLU A 361 8.51 0.37 -8.49
C GLU A 361 10.00 0.25 -8.76
N GLU A 362 10.47 -0.95 -9.10
CA GLU A 362 11.85 -1.23 -9.51
C GLU A 362 12.88 -0.56 -8.60
N PRO A 363 12.82 -0.77 -7.26
CA PRO A 363 13.72 -0.14 -6.30
C PRO A 363 15.21 -0.43 -6.58
N GLU A 364 15.50 -1.51 -7.30
CA GLU A 364 16.82 -1.94 -7.76
C GLU A 364 17.42 -1.13 -8.92
N ALA A 365 16.61 -0.31 -9.62
CA ALA A 365 17.03 0.35 -10.84
C ALA A 365 18.34 1.13 -10.62
N HIS A 366 19.30 0.95 -11.54
CA HIS A 366 20.65 1.52 -11.51
C HIS A 366 21.50 1.18 -10.27
N LEU A 367 21.11 0.19 -9.45
CA LEU A 367 21.91 -0.29 -8.33
C LEU A 367 22.77 -1.48 -8.71
N HIS A 368 24.02 -1.46 -8.26
CA HIS A 368 24.89 -2.63 -8.29
C HIS A 368 24.28 -3.77 -7.45
N PRO A 369 24.44 -5.06 -7.81
CA PRO A 369 23.85 -6.18 -7.07
C PRO A 369 24.10 -6.16 -5.56
N LYS A 370 25.33 -5.83 -5.11
CA LYS A 370 25.63 -5.65 -3.68
C LYS A 370 24.77 -4.58 -2.99
N SER A 371 24.48 -3.48 -3.69
CA SER A 371 23.60 -2.41 -3.18
C SER A 371 22.14 -2.84 -3.13
N GLN A 372 21.69 -3.71 -4.04
CA GLN A 372 20.35 -4.30 -4.01
C GLN A 372 20.18 -5.20 -2.77
N VAL A 373 21.19 -5.99 -2.43
CA VAL A 373 21.23 -6.79 -1.19
C VAL A 373 21.12 -5.90 0.05
N ALA A 374 21.90 -4.81 0.10
CA ALA A 374 21.83 -3.85 1.19
C ALA A 374 20.44 -3.18 1.28
N LEU A 375 19.85 -2.82 0.13
CA LEU A 375 18.51 -2.22 0.06
C LEU A 375 17.43 -3.17 0.56
N ALA A 376 17.49 -4.46 0.21
CA ALA A 376 16.57 -5.48 0.74
C ALA A 376 16.60 -5.50 2.27
N GLY A 377 17.78 -5.39 2.89
CA GLY A 377 17.93 -5.31 4.34
C GLY A 377 17.22 -4.09 4.94
N ARG A 378 17.26 -2.95 4.25
CA ARG A 378 16.54 -1.73 4.67
C ARG A 378 15.04 -1.88 4.52
N ILE A 379 14.57 -2.52 3.44
CA ILE A 379 13.15 -2.86 3.24
C ILE A 379 12.65 -3.77 4.38
N ALA A 380 13.38 -4.84 4.70
CA ALA A 380 13.04 -5.72 5.83
C ALA A 380 12.93 -4.94 7.14
N GLY A 381 13.85 -4.01 7.39
CA GLY A 381 13.81 -3.10 8.54
C GLY A 381 12.55 -2.22 8.61
N LEU A 382 12.06 -1.70 7.47
CA LEU A 382 10.78 -0.96 7.42
C LEU A 382 9.60 -1.87 7.82
N VAL A 383 9.58 -3.10 7.31
CA VAL A 383 8.53 -4.09 7.65
C VAL A 383 8.60 -4.45 9.14
N ARG A 384 9.80 -4.60 9.73
CA ARG A 384 9.99 -4.83 11.17
C ARG A 384 9.47 -3.66 12.02
N ARG A 385 9.61 -2.43 11.53
CA ARG A 385 9.04 -1.21 12.14
C ARG A 385 7.52 -1.11 12.01
N GLY A 386 6.85 -2.11 11.43
CA GLY A 386 5.40 -2.18 11.34
C GLY A 386 4.82 -1.38 10.18
N MET A 387 5.63 -1.03 9.18
CA MET A 387 5.19 -0.45 7.92
C MET A 387 4.81 -1.55 6.92
N ARG A 388 4.07 -1.20 5.87
CA ARG A 388 3.92 -2.01 4.67
C ARG A 388 4.85 -1.51 3.58
N VAL A 389 5.48 -2.44 2.86
CA VAL A 389 6.17 -2.20 1.61
C VAL A 389 5.53 -3.05 0.52
N ILE A 390 5.06 -2.40 -0.54
CA ILE A 390 4.62 -3.03 -1.79
C ILE A 390 5.66 -2.66 -2.82
N LEU A 391 6.23 -3.63 -3.51
CA LEU A 391 7.22 -3.35 -4.54
C LEU A 391 7.01 -4.19 -5.79
N SER A 392 7.36 -3.64 -6.94
CA SER A 392 7.55 -4.41 -8.17
C SER A 392 9.03 -4.52 -8.49
N THR A 393 9.46 -5.69 -8.94
CA THR A 393 10.89 -5.94 -9.22
C THR A 393 11.06 -6.93 -10.36
N HIS A 394 12.19 -6.79 -11.05
CA HIS A 394 12.74 -7.72 -12.03
C HIS A 394 14.09 -8.27 -11.59
N SER A 395 14.54 -7.95 -10.38
CA SER A 395 15.85 -8.35 -9.90
C SER A 395 15.82 -9.72 -9.23
N PRO A 396 16.55 -10.72 -9.77
CA PRO A 396 16.75 -11.99 -9.08
C PRO A 396 17.54 -11.78 -7.77
N PHE A 397 18.47 -10.81 -7.71
CA PHE A 397 19.27 -10.55 -6.50
C PHE A 397 18.41 -9.99 -5.35
N LEU A 398 17.48 -9.07 -5.66
CA LEU A 398 16.58 -8.51 -4.66
C LEU A 398 15.62 -9.58 -4.15
N LEU A 399 15.05 -10.38 -5.04
CA LEU A 399 14.15 -11.48 -4.68
C LEU A 399 14.85 -12.53 -3.83
N GLU A 400 16.06 -12.94 -4.22
CA GLU A 400 16.87 -13.90 -3.47
C GLU A 400 17.11 -13.41 -2.04
N GLN A 401 17.55 -12.16 -1.91
CA GLN A 401 17.85 -11.59 -0.61
C GLN A 401 16.59 -11.45 0.27
N LEU A 402 15.45 -11.11 -0.31
CA LEU A 402 14.17 -11.11 0.40
C LEU A 402 13.76 -12.53 0.82
N GLY A 403 14.00 -13.54 -0.03
CA GLY A 403 13.82 -14.95 0.27
C GLY A 403 14.66 -15.42 1.47
N ILE A 404 15.94 -15.04 1.51
CA ILE A 404 16.83 -15.29 2.65
C ILE A 404 16.26 -14.67 3.93
N PHE A 405 15.73 -13.46 3.88
CA PHE A 405 15.09 -12.83 5.04
C PHE A 405 13.83 -13.57 5.52
N VAL A 406 13.09 -14.23 4.62
CA VAL A 406 11.96 -15.08 4.97
C VAL A 406 12.43 -16.34 5.71
N GLN A 407 13.46 -17.02 5.19
CA GLN A 407 14.08 -18.18 5.84
C GLN A 407 14.64 -17.82 7.23
N LEU A 408 15.34 -16.70 7.35
CA LEU A 408 15.82 -16.18 8.63
C LEU A 408 14.66 -15.93 9.60
N GLY A 409 13.51 -15.48 9.11
CA GLY A 409 12.29 -15.28 9.87
C GLY A 409 11.72 -16.56 10.49
N ALA A 410 12.01 -17.73 9.91
CA ALA A 410 11.62 -19.04 10.43
C ALA A 410 12.54 -19.55 11.55
N LEU A 411 13.79 -19.05 11.63
CA LEU A 411 14.72 -19.44 12.69
C LEU A 411 14.33 -18.88 14.06
N SER A 412 14.68 -19.60 15.12
CA SER A 412 14.59 -19.09 16.50
C SER A 412 15.44 -17.82 16.69
N PRO A 413 15.05 -16.87 17.56
CA PRO A 413 15.80 -15.63 17.75
C PRO A 413 17.29 -15.80 18.10
N PRO A 414 17.72 -16.78 18.92
CA PRO A 414 19.15 -17.02 19.16
C PRO A 414 19.90 -17.44 17.91
N LYS A 415 19.38 -18.42 17.16
CA LYS A 415 20.01 -18.90 15.91
C LYS A 415 20.10 -17.78 14.87
N ARG A 416 19.03 -17.01 14.70
CA ARG A 416 18.99 -15.87 13.76
C ARG A 416 20.06 -14.83 14.04
N ARG A 417 20.29 -14.49 15.31
CA ARG A 417 21.32 -13.50 15.69
C ARG A 417 22.74 -13.95 15.36
N GLY A 418 22.98 -15.25 15.23
CA GLY A 418 24.28 -15.80 14.83
C GLY A 418 24.57 -15.73 13.33
N MET A 419 23.62 -15.31 12.49
CA MET A 419 23.74 -15.34 11.01
C MET A 419 24.28 -14.04 10.39
N ASP A 420 24.65 -13.03 11.19
CA ASP A 420 25.21 -11.72 10.74
C ASP A 420 24.34 -10.88 9.78
N TYR A 421 23.01 -11.06 9.77
CA TYR A 421 22.08 -10.21 8.99
C TYR A 421 21.53 -9.01 9.78
N GLY A 422 22.09 -8.74 10.95
CA GLY A 422 21.60 -7.73 11.87
C GLY A 422 20.26 -8.09 12.53
N LYS A 423 19.87 -7.31 13.54
CA LYS A 423 18.70 -7.61 14.39
C LYS A 423 17.35 -7.53 13.67
N ASP A 424 17.26 -6.73 12.61
CA ASP A 424 16.02 -6.44 11.87
C ASP A 424 16.03 -7.06 10.45
N GLY A 425 17.08 -7.80 10.09
CA GLY A 425 17.20 -8.49 8.80
C GLY A 425 16.42 -9.79 8.76
N TYR A 426 15.09 -9.73 8.89
CA TYR A 426 14.20 -10.87 8.66
C TYR A 426 12.77 -10.42 8.35
N VAL A 427 12.01 -11.29 7.70
CA VAL A 427 10.57 -11.13 7.45
C VAL A 427 9.87 -12.42 7.84
N GLY A 428 8.74 -12.35 8.55
CA GLY A 428 7.98 -13.55 8.89
C GLY A 428 7.24 -14.08 7.66
N ILE A 429 7.07 -15.41 7.58
CA ILE A 429 6.39 -16.05 6.44
C ILE A 429 4.94 -15.55 6.24
N GLY A 430 4.21 -15.32 7.32
CA GLY A 430 2.86 -14.73 7.28
C GLY A 430 2.83 -13.24 6.94
N GLU A 431 3.98 -12.60 6.77
CA GLU A 431 4.12 -11.17 6.49
C GLU A 431 4.54 -10.88 5.04
N VAL A 432 4.86 -11.92 4.27
CA VAL A 432 5.26 -11.83 2.87
C VAL A 432 4.15 -12.39 1.97
N ALA A 433 3.92 -11.73 0.83
CA ALA A 433 3.17 -12.25 -0.30
C ALA A 433 3.90 -11.86 -1.59
N ALA A 434 4.15 -12.82 -2.46
CA ALA A 434 4.78 -12.59 -3.77
C ALA A 434 3.83 -13.03 -4.88
N TYR A 435 3.84 -12.33 -6.01
CA TYR A 435 2.94 -12.57 -7.13
C TYR A 435 3.66 -12.45 -8.46
N ALA A 436 3.48 -13.44 -9.33
CA ALA A 436 3.96 -13.47 -10.71
C ALA A 436 2.87 -12.99 -11.68
N PHE A 437 3.25 -12.14 -12.62
CA PHE A 437 2.41 -11.62 -13.69
C PHE A 437 2.80 -12.26 -15.01
N ALA A 438 2.00 -13.21 -15.48
CA ALA A 438 2.27 -13.98 -16.69
C ALA A 438 1.14 -13.87 -17.71
N GLY A 439 1.44 -14.01 -19.01
CA GLY A 439 0.44 -14.00 -20.09
C GLY A 439 0.96 -13.34 -21.35
N SER A 440 0.07 -12.89 -22.22
CA SER A 440 0.44 -12.22 -23.48
C SER A 440 -0.39 -10.97 -23.76
N ALA A 441 0.19 -10.01 -24.48
CA ALA A 441 -0.44 -8.72 -24.77
C ALA A 441 -1.84 -8.85 -25.41
N GLY A 442 -2.08 -9.89 -26.22
CA GLY A 442 -3.39 -10.12 -26.84
C GLY A 442 -4.45 -10.76 -25.92
N LYS A 443 -4.05 -11.64 -25.00
CA LYS A 443 -4.98 -12.34 -24.08
C LYS A 443 -5.12 -11.66 -22.72
N GLY A 444 -4.23 -10.71 -22.43
CA GLY A 444 -4.03 -10.11 -21.11
C GLY A 444 -3.17 -10.99 -20.20
N HIS A 445 -2.77 -10.43 -19.07
CA HIS A 445 -1.93 -11.09 -18.09
C HIS A 445 -2.73 -11.54 -16.86
N THR A 446 -2.34 -12.66 -16.27
CA THR A 446 -2.93 -13.19 -15.04
C THR A 446 -1.97 -13.01 -13.87
N ILE A 447 -2.52 -12.74 -12.69
CA ILE A 447 -1.74 -12.66 -11.46
C ILE A 447 -1.83 -14.00 -10.73
N SER A 448 -0.68 -14.59 -10.44
CA SER A 448 -0.54 -15.89 -9.77
C SER A 448 0.24 -15.69 -8.48
N ALA A 449 -0.18 -16.30 -7.37
CA ALA A 449 0.61 -16.26 -6.14
C ALA A 449 1.89 -17.09 -6.32
N ILE A 450 3.00 -16.59 -5.78
CA ILE A 450 4.25 -17.34 -5.61
C ILE A 450 4.24 -17.85 -4.17
N ASP A 451 4.30 -19.18 -4.02
CA ASP A 451 4.25 -19.83 -2.70
C ASP A 451 5.59 -19.69 -1.99
N ALA A 452 5.72 -18.63 -1.20
CA ALA A 452 6.86 -18.48 -0.31
C ALA A 452 6.84 -19.57 0.77
N SER A 453 8.02 -20.06 1.17
CA SER A 453 8.17 -21.08 2.20
C SER A 453 9.26 -20.74 3.20
N ALA A 454 9.20 -21.36 4.38
CA ALA A 454 10.22 -21.22 5.41
C ALA A 454 11.58 -21.81 4.97
N ASP A 455 11.56 -22.82 4.10
CA ASP A 455 12.74 -23.58 3.70
C ASP A 455 13.40 -22.99 2.44
N PHE A 456 12.60 -22.51 1.47
CA PHE A 456 13.09 -22.04 0.16
C PHE A 456 12.88 -20.54 -0.08
N GLY A 457 12.36 -19.79 0.90
CA GLY A 457 12.17 -18.35 0.77
C GLY A 457 11.12 -18.00 -0.29
N ILE A 458 11.48 -17.18 -1.29
CA ILE A 458 10.61 -16.80 -2.42
C ILE A 458 11.14 -17.48 -3.69
N PRO A 459 10.42 -18.47 -4.25
CA PRO A 459 10.82 -19.14 -5.49
C PRO A 459 11.06 -18.18 -6.66
N GLN A 460 12.02 -18.54 -7.53
CA GLN A 460 12.43 -17.73 -8.69
C GLN A 460 12.13 -18.41 -10.04
N ASP A 461 11.11 -19.27 -10.09
CA ASP A 461 10.80 -20.13 -11.25
C ASP A 461 10.69 -19.36 -12.58
N GLU A 462 10.26 -18.10 -12.53
CA GLU A 462 10.15 -17.23 -13.71
C GLU A 462 11.52 -16.90 -14.33
N PHE A 463 12.56 -16.71 -13.51
CA PHE A 463 13.93 -16.46 -13.98
C PHE A 463 14.63 -17.73 -14.41
N VAL A 464 14.32 -18.87 -13.78
CA VAL A 464 14.88 -20.17 -14.15
C VAL A 464 14.58 -20.48 -15.62
N ARG A 465 13.35 -20.22 -16.08
CA ARG A 465 12.97 -20.43 -17.48
C ARG A 465 13.78 -19.60 -18.47
N VAL A 466 14.07 -18.34 -18.13
CA VAL A 466 14.90 -17.46 -18.97
C VAL A 466 16.32 -17.99 -19.05
N ALA A 467 16.89 -18.41 -17.93
CA ALA A 467 18.23 -19.01 -17.89
C ALA A 467 18.30 -20.34 -18.67
N GLU A 468 17.26 -21.18 -18.58
CA GLU A 468 17.14 -22.41 -19.36
C GLU A 468 17.11 -22.14 -20.88
N ASP A 469 16.35 -21.13 -21.31
CA ASP A 469 16.28 -20.77 -22.73
C ASP A 469 17.60 -20.21 -23.24
N MET A 470 18.28 -19.36 -22.45
CA MET A 470 19.64 -18.91 -22.77
C MET A 470 20.63 -20.09 -22.85
N SER A 471 20.54 -21.04 -21.92
CA SER A 471 21.41 -22.23 -21.92
C SER A 471 21.17 -23.12 -23.15
N LYS A 472 19.92 -23.26 -23.62
CA LYS A 472 19.62 -23.96 -24.88
C LYS A 472 20.27 -23.27 -26.07
N ASP A 473 20.26 -21.94 -26.11
CA ASP A 473 20.89 -21.19 -27.20
C ASP A 473 22.42 -21.25 -27.14
N GLU A 474 23.02 -21.21 -25.95
CA GLU A 474 24.46 -21.47 -25.77
C GLU A 474 24.85 -22.88 -26.23
N ASN A 475 24.06 -23.89 -25.86
CA ASN A 475 24.28 -25.25 -26.31
C ASN A 475 24.18 -25.36 -27.85
N ARG A 476 23.20 -24.71 -28.47
CA ARG A 476 23.10 -24.64 -29.95
C ARG A 476 24.33 -24.01 -30.58
N LEU A 477 24.85 -22.92 -30.00
CA LEU A 477 26.08 -22.28 -30.47
C LEU A 477 27.29 -23.19 -30.33
N HIS A 478 27.39 -23.92 -29.21
CA HIS A 478 28.45 -24.89 -28.99
C HIS A 478 28.43 -26.02 -30.03
N PHE A 479 27.26 -26.59 -30.33
CA PHE A 479 27.12 -27.61 -31.38
C PHE A 479 27.45 -27.07 -32.77
N ALA A 480 26.95 -25.88 -33.12
CA ALA A 480 27.27 -25.26 -34.41
C ALA A 480 28.77 -25.02 -34.61
N ARG A 481 29.49 -24.62 -33.57
CA ARG A 481 30.96 -24.46 -33.61
C ARG A 481 31.70 -25.79 -33.71
N GLY A 482 31.20 -26.85 -33.05
CA GLY A 482 31.75 -28.20 -33.17
C GLY A 482 31.70 -28.71 -34.61
N ASP A 483 30.55 -28.54 -35.27
CA ASP A 483 30.35 -28.95 -36.67
C ASP A 483 31.25 -28.15 -37.65
N GLU A 484 31.53 -26.87 -37.36
CA GLU A 484 32.47 -26.05 -38.14
C GLU A 484 33.93 -26.48 -37.95
N HIS A 485 34.33 -26.86 -36.73
CA HIS A 485 35.66 -27.37 -36.44
C HIS A 485 35.91 -28.73 -37.11
N GLU A 486 34.93 -29.65 -37.10
CA GLU A 486 35.05 -30.92 -37.82
C GLU A 486 35.14 -30.72 -39.34
N ARG A 487 34.39 -29.77 -39.91
CA ARG A 487 34.48 -29.42 -41.34
C ARG A 487 35.81 -28.75 -41.70
N ALA A 488 36.37 -27.92 -40.81
CA ALA A 488 37.68 -27.30 -41.01
C ALA A 488 38.82 -28.32 -40.94
N HIS A 489 38.71 -29.34 -40.08
CA HIS A 489 39.68 -30.44 -40.01
C HIS A 489 39.53 -31.45 -41.16
N ALA A 490 38.33 -31.62 -41.73
CA ALA A 490 38.13 -32.46 -42.92
C ALA A 490 38.61 -31.80 -44.23
N CYS A 491 38.87 -30.49 -44.23
CA CYS A 491 39.31 -29.71 -45.41
C CYS A 491 40.81 -29.37 -45.43
N ASN A 492 41.61 -29.85 -44.48
CA ASN A 492 43.08 -29.76 -44.56
C ASN A 492 43.65 -31.14 -44.95
N PRO A 493 44.15 -31.32 -46.18
CA PRO A 493 44.70 -32.59 -46.66
C PRO A 493 46.02 -33.00 -46.00
#